data_AF-A0AAD1N8F3-F1
#
_entry.id   AF-A0AAD1N8F3-F1
#
_cell.length_a   1.000
_cell.length_b   1.000
_cell.length_c   1.000
_cell.angle_alpha   90.00
_cell.angle_beta   90.00
_cell.angle_gamma   90.00
#
_symmetry.space_group_name_H-M   'P 1'
#
loop_
_entity.id
_entity.type
_entity.pdbx_description
1 polymer ?
#
loop_
_entity_poly.entity_id
_entity_poly.type
_entity_poly.pdbx_seq_one_letter_code
_entity_poly.pdbx_strand_id
1 'polypeptide(L)'
;MKRGIKKFYKLVAALETLPSIGKKSATKLAFHLVLQNPMDAMKLAHAIEDAVSSIHKCSQCGGISEDELCYICSDDLRDQQTLCIVESAKDIYIIEESGEYNGLYFVFEGLNQTNLDKLKNLVAMKEIQEIIFAFTPSIQNDALILYIEDQLQEYAIKFSKIAQGVPTGVNLENVDTLSLSKAIAERVEI
;
A
#
# COMPACT_ATOMS: atom_id res chain seq x y z
N MET A 1 -14.46 -17.48 -36.16
CA MET A 1 -13.59 -16.31 -36.45
C MET A 1 -14.40 -15.22 -37.15
N LYS A 2 -14.95 -14.23 -36.43
CA LYS A 2 -15.73 -13.14 -37.04
C LYS A 2 -14.78 -12.22 -37.82
N ARG A 3 -15.08 -11.94 -39.10
CA ARG A 3 -14.43 -10.95 -39.99
C ARG A 3 -14.68 -9.49 -39.53
N GLY A 4 -14.49 -9.20 -38.25
CA GLY A 4 -14.75 -7.90 -37.63
C GLY A 4 -13.49 -7.26 -37.06
N ILE A 5 -13.49 -5.93 -37.03
CA ILE A 5 -12.48 -4.97 -36.52
C ILE A 5 -11.53 -5.56 -35.47
N LYS A 6 -10.46 -6.26 -35.91
CA LYS A 6 -9.57 -7.03 -35.02
C LYS A 6 -8.87 -6.17 -33.96
N LYS A 7 -8.42 -4.97 -34.36
CA LYS A 7 -7.72 -4.03 -33.46
C LYS A 7 -8.63 -3.55 -32.33
N PHE A 8 -9.92 -3.32 -32.61
CA PHE A 8 -10.89 -2.91 -31.60
C PHE A 8 -11.08 -3.99 -30.52
N TYR A 9 -11.25 -5.26 -30.93
CA TYR A 9 -11.40 -6.34 -29.97
C TYR A 9 -10.13 -6.62 -29.17
N LYS A 10 -8.95 -6.34 -29.72
CA LYS A 10 -7.69 -6.38 -28.95
C LYS A 10 -7.69 -5.33 -27.83
N LEU A 11 -8.12 -4.10 -28.12
CA LEU A 11 -8.26 -3.05 -27.10
C LEU A 11 -9.29 -3.43 -26.03
N VAL A 12 -10.46 -3.96 -26.43
CA VAL A 12 -11.47 -4.44 -25.47
C VAL A 12 -10.90 -5.51 -24.55
N ALA A 13 -10.19 -6.49 -25.10
CA ALA A 13 -9.58 -7.55 -24.31
C ALA A 13 -8.52 -7.01 -23.32
N ALA A 14 -7.71 -6.03 -23.74
CA ALA A 14 -6.72 -5.40 -22.86
C ALA A 14 -7.38 -4.57 -21.73
N LEU A 15 -8.50 -3.90 -22.00
CA LEU A 15 -9.24 -3.16 -20.96
C LEU A 15 -9.96 -4.11 -19.99
N GLU A 16 -10.39 -5.29 -20.45
CA GLU A 16 -11.06 -6.31 -19.64
C GLU A 16 -10.12 -6.99 -18.63
N THR A 17 -8.79 -6.90 -18.80
CA THR A 17 -7.84 -7.43 -17.80
C THR A 17 -7.69 -6.54 -16.58
N LEU A 18 -8.20 -5.30 -16.61
CA LEU A 18 -8.11 -4.38 -15.48
C LEU A 18 -9.12 -4.76 -14.38
N PRO A 19 -8.75 -4.61 -13.10
CA PRO A 19 -9.66 -4.92 -12.00
C PRO A 19 -10.95 -4.08 -12.13
N SER A 20 -12.09 -4.70 -11.83
CA SER A 20 -13.42 -4.08 -11.88
C SER A 20 -13.96 -3.71 -13.28
N ILE A 21 -13.24 -4.00 -14.37
CA ILE A 21 -13.69 -3.70 -15.74
C ILE A 21 -14.16 -4.97 -16.46
N GLY A 22 -15.48 -5.19 -16.51
CA GLY A 22 -16.06 -6.26 -17.30
C GLY A 22 -16.18 -5.93 -18.80
N LYS A 23 -16.38 -6.96 -19.64
CA LYS A 23 -16.54 -6.87 -21.11
C LYS A 23 -17.42 -5.73 -21.61
N LYS A 24 -18.58 -5.50 -20.98
CA LYS A 24 -19.52 -4.43 -21.37
C LYS A 24 -18.90 -3.04 -21.16
N SER A 25 -18.26 -2.81 -20.00
CA SER A 25 -17.57 -1.57 -19.68
C SER A 25 -16.34 -1.38 -20.58
N ALA A 26 -15.53 -2.42 -20.77
CA ALA A 26 -14.39 -2.41 -21.68
C ALA A 26 -14.78 -2.04 -23.12
N THR A 27 -15.90 -2.59 -23.62
CA THR A 27 -16.42 -2.25 -24.96
C THR A 27 -16.83 -0.78 -25.06
N LYS A 28 -17.50 -0.23 -24.03
CA LYS A 28 -17.88 1.19 -23.99
C LYS A 28 -16.65 2.10 -23.98
N LEU A 29 -15.67 1.80 -23.13
CA LEU A 29 -14.40 2.53 -23.05
C LEU A 29 -13.65 2.49 -24.38
N ALA A 30 -13.54 1.31 -25.02
CA ALA A 30 -12.89 1.17 -26.31
C ALA A 30 -13.55 2.03 -27.41
N PHE A 31 -14.89 2.11 -27.44
CA PHE A 31 -15.58 3.00 -28.38
C PHE A 31 -15.32 4.48 -28.10
N HIS A 32 -15.33 4.89 -26.82
CA HIS A 32 -15.04 6.27 -26.43
C HIS A 32 -13.62 6.68 -26.84
N LEU A 33 -12.62 5.87 -26.50
CA LEU A 33 -11.22 6.12 -26.82
C LEU A 33 -10.96 6.19 -28.33
N VAL A 34 -11.60 5.32 -29.13
CA VAL A 34 -11.33 5.24 -30.58
C VAL A 34 -12.11 6.27 -31.39
N LEU A 35 -13.38 6.53 -31.06
CA LEU A 35 -14.27 7.34 -31.90
C LEU A 35 -14.51 8.75 -31.38
N GLN A 36 -14.47 8.95 -30.06
CA GLN A 36 -14.81 10.24 -29.45
C GLN A 36 -13.56 11.02 -29.06
N ASN A 37 -12.51 10.35 -28.58
CA ASN A 37 -11.34 11.05 -28.06
C ASN A 37 -9.99 10.34 -28.36
N PRO A 38 -9.58 10.27 -29.64
CA PRO A 38 -8.36 9.58 -30.04
C PRO A 38 -7.07 10.24 -29.51
N MET A 39 -7.07 11.57 -29.29
CA MET A 39 -5.90 12.25 -28.72
C MET A 39 -5.68 11.86 -27.26
N ASP A 40 -6.74 11.87 -26.44
CA ASP A 40 -6.60 11.47 -25.04
C ASP A 40 -6.34 9.96 -24.91
N ALA A 41 -6.80 9.14 -25.86
CA ALA A 41 -6.41 7.73 -25.93
C ALA A 41 -4.90 7.54 -26.13
N MET A 42 -4.27 8.36 -26.98
CA MET A 42 -2.81 8.32 -27.17
C MET A 42 -2.07 8.84 -25.94
N LYS A 43 -2.53 9.93 -25.31
CA LYS A 43 -1.96 10.41 -24.05
C LYS A 43 -2.02 9.35 -22.96
N LEU A 44 -3.16 8.67 -22.82
CA LEU A 44 -3.33 7.58 -21.85
C LEU A 44 -2.37 6.43 -22.14
N ALA A 45 -2.21 6.04 -23.41
CA ALA A 45 -1.26 4.99 -23.79
C ALA A 45 0.18 5.35 -23.39
N HIS A 46 0.61 6.59 -23.66
CA HIS A 46 1.93 7.07 -23.26
C HIS A 46 2.08 7.15 -21.74
N ALA A 47 1.09 7.67 -21.02
CA ALA A 47 1.15 7.72 -19.56
C ALA A 47 1.27 6.33 -18.92
N ILE A 48 0.60 5.31 -19.50
CA ILE A 48 0.74 3.92 -19.04
C ILE A 48 2.16 3.40 -19.35
N GLU A 49 2.68 3.65 -20.54
CA GLU A 49 4.02 3.21 -20.95
C GLU A 49 5.12 3.84 -20.07
N ASP A 50 5.04 5.16 -19.86
CA ASP A 50 5.97 5.92 -19.04
C ASP A 50 5.92 5.42 -17.59
N ALA A 51 4.73 5.30 -16.99
CA ALA A 51 4.60 4.84 -15.61
C ALA A 51 5.10 3.40 -15.41
N VAL A 52 4.79 2.48 -16.33
CA VAL A 52 5.23 1.07 -16.22
C VAL A 52 6.73 0.92 -16.41
N SER A 53 7.36 1.80 -17.19
CA SER A 53 8.80 1.74 -17.46
C SER A 53 9.66 2.47 -16.41
N SER A 54 9.11 3.47 -15.72
CA SER A 54 9.83 4.30 -14.75
C SER A 54 9.57 3.90 -13.29
N ILE A 55 8.35 3.48 -12.94
CA ILE A 55 7.99 3.21 -11.55
C ILE A 55 8.47 1.81 -11.16
N HIS A 56 9.26 1.75 -10.08
CA HIS A 56 9.72 0.52 -9.47
C HIS A 56 9.60 0.58 -7.95
N LYS A 57 10.05 -0.49 -7.27
CA LYS A 57 10.10 -0.53 -5.80
C LYS A 57 11.34 0.19 -5.30
N CYS A 58 11.18 1.03 -4.28
CA CYS A 58 12.27 1.62 -3.50
C CYS A 58 13.13 0.51 -2.90
N SER A 59 14.46 0.64 -3.03
CA SER A 59 15.40 -0.38 -2.56
C SER A 59 15.41 -0.54 -1.03
N GLN A 60 15.07 0.53 -0.30
CA GLN A 60 15.06 0.59 1.16
C GLN A 60 13.72 0.16 1.78
N CYS A 61 12.62 0.82 1.42
CA CYS A 61 11.32 0.60 2.06
C CYS A 61 10.37 -0.32 1.28
N GLY A 62 10.64 -0.61 -0.01
CA GLY A 62 9.72 -1.38 -0.85
C GLY A 62 8.47 -0.62 -1.34
N GLY A 63 8.34 0.67 -1.01
CA GLY A 63 7.32 1.58 -1.58
C GLY A 63 7.54 1.85 -3.07
N ILE A 64 6.65 2.63 -3.70
CA ILE A 64 6.83 3.04 -5.11
C ILE A 64 7.80 4.20 -5.26
N SER A 65 8.60 4.20 -6.33
CA SER A 65 9.60 5.22 -6.63
C SER A 65 9.94 5.25 -8.11
N GLU A 66 10.34 6.41 -8.62
CA GLU A 66 10.98 6.57 -9.95
C GLU A 66 12.53 6.55 -9.86
N ASP A 67 13.06 6.79 -8.66
CA ASP A 67 14.49 6.72 -8.32
C ASP A 67 14.78 5.50 -7.43
N GLU A 68 16.06 5.18 -7.22
CA GLU A 68 16.48 4.07 -6.33
C GLU A 68 15.84 4.14 -4.93
N LEU A 69 15.74 5.36 -4.37
CA LEU A 69 15.06 5.65 -3.11
C LEU A 69 13.82 6.51 -3.39
N CYS A 70 12.70 6.21 -2.72
CA CYS A 70 11.52 7.07 -2.78
C CYS A 70 11.74 8.39 -2.03
N TYR A 71 10.90 9.39 -2.34
CA TYR A 71 10.95 10.71 -1.72
C TYR A 71 10.87 10.69 -0.18
N ILE A 72 10.27 9.65 0.41
CA ILE A 72 10.18 9.49 1.86
C ILE A 72 11.53 9.04 2.44
N CYS A 73 12.19 8.09 1.78
CA CYS A 73 13.47 7.54 2.28
C CYS A 73 14.64 8.51 2.08
N SER A 74 14.54 9.40 1.09
CA SER A 74 15.55 10.43 0.81
C SER A 74 15.31 11.75 1.56
N ASP A 75 14.20 11.87 2.32
CA ASP A 75 13.88 13.07 3.09
C ASP A 75 14.53 13.02 4.48
N ASP A 76 15.57 13.84 4.66
CA ASP A 76 16.30 13.97 5.92
C ASP A 76 15.52 14.74 7.01
N LEU A 77 14.41 15.42 6.66
CA LEU A 77 13.56 16.12 7.63
C LEU A 77 12.59 15.18 8.35
N ARG A 78 12.44 13.96 7.87
CA ARG A 78 11.61 12.93 8.50
C ARG A 78 12.27 12.34 9.72
N ASP A 79 11.43 11.86 10.63
CA ASP A 79 11.89 11.09 11.77
C ASP A 79 12.49 9.75 11.32
N GLN A 80 13.81 9.68 11.38
CA GLN A 80 14.58 8.51 10.96
C GLN A 80 14.52 7.37 11.97
N GLN A 81 14.02 7.59 13.19
CA GLN A 81 14.03 6.63 14.29
C GLN A 81 12.67 5.93 14.49
N THR A 82 11.62 6.39 13.81
CA THR A 82 10.30 5.76 13.83
C THR A 82 10.00 5.10 12.49
N LEU A 83 9.64 3.81 12.52
CA LEU A 83 9.38 3.01 11.32
C LEU A 83 7.95 2.45 11.32
N CYS A 84 7.17 2.75 10.29
CA CYS A 84 5.84 2.18 10.08
C CYS A 84 5.90 1.00 9.11
N ILE A 85 5.57 -0.19 9.58
CA ILE A 85 5.53 -1.41 8.77
C ILE A 85 4.12 -1.59 8.20
N VAL A 86 4.02 -1.72 6.88
CA VAL A 86 2.77 -1.86 6.13
C VAL A 86 2.76 -3.11 5.26
N GLU A 87 1.57 -3.58 4.84
CA GLU A 87 1.43 -4.79 4.01
C GLU A 87 1.80 -4.55 2.55
N SER A 88 1.53 -3.36 2.02
CA SER A 88 1.75 -3.04 0.61
C SER A 88 2.22 -1.59 0.41
N ALA A 89 2.83 -1.33 -0.75
CA ALA A 89 3.24 0.02 -1.13
C ALA A 89 2.05 1.01 -1.23
N LYS A 90 0.83 0.51 -1.47
CA LYS A 90 -0.39 1.34 -1.50
C LYS A 90 -0.71 1.91 -0.12
N ASP A 91 -0.45 1.14 0.93
CA ASP A 91 -0.79 1.54 2.30
C ASP A 91 0.07 2.73 2.76
N ILE A 92 1.32 2.82 2.29
CA ILE A 92 2.16 4.01 2.48
C ILE A 92 1.43 5.25 1.96
N TYR A 93 0.89 5.18 0.74
CA TYR A 93 0.19 6.31 0.11
C TYR A 93 -1.04 6.74 0.91
N ILE A 94 -1.82 5.77 1.41
CA ILE A 94 -3.02 6.04 2.22
C ILE A 94 -2.65 6.71 3.55
N ILE A 95 -1.58 6.26 4.21
CA ILE A 95 -1.15 6.84 5.49
C ILE A 95 -0.57 8.24 5.26
N GLU A 96 0.22 8.44 4.21
CA GLU A 96 0.74 9.76 3.84
C GLU A 96 -0.35 10.78 3.53
N GLU A 97 -1.45 10.37 2.87
CA GLU A 97 -2.60 11.24 2.63
C GLU A 97 -3.26 11.76 3.92
N SER A 98 -3.07 11.08 5.06
CA SER A 98 -3.56 11.57 6.36
C SER A 98 -2.77 12.79 6.88
N GLY A 99 -1.51 12.94 6.49
CA GLY A 99 -0.63 14.03 6.93
C GLY A 99 -0.16 13.97 8.39
N GLU A 100 -0.50 12.92 9.14
CA GLU A 100 -0.22 12.81 10.58
C GLU A 100 1.08 12.04 10.91
N TYR A 101 1.65 11.32 9.94
CA TYR A 101 2.85 10.51 10.14
C TYR A 101 4.08 11.12 9.45
N ASN A 102 5.17 11.29 10.20
CA ASN A 102 6.42 11.89 9.70
C ASN A 102 7.63 10.93 9.77
N GLY A 103 7.41 9.64 10.03
CA GLY A 103 8.48 8.65 10.10
C GLY A 103 8.79 8.00 8.75
N LEU A 104 9.58 6.93 8.81
CA LEU A 104 9.92 6.08 7.68
C LEU A 104 8.90 4.94 7.52
N TYR A 105 8.86 4.31 6.35
CA TYR A 105 8.05 3.10 6.13
C TYR A 105 8.88 1.89 5.77
N PHE A 106 8.26 0.72 5.92
CA PHE A 106 8.76 -0.53 5.35
C PHE A 106 7.59 -1.42 4.90
N VAL A 107 7.63 -1.86 3.65
CA VAL A 107 6.64 -2.79 3.09
C VAL A 107 7.06 -4.22 3.41
N PHE A 108 6.26 -4.91 4.21
CA PHE A 108 6.46 -6.30 4.58
C PHE A 108 5.48 -7.21 3.81
N GLU A 109 5.80 -7.48 2.55
CA GLU A 109 5.00 -8.38 1.69
C GLU A 109 5.35 -9.85 1.98
N GLY A 110 4.60 -10.47 2.88
CA GLY A 110 4.67 -11.90 3.16
C GLY A 110 5.95 -12.35 3.91
N LEU A 111 5.89 -13.56 4.45
CA LEU A 111 7.02 -14.17 5.16
C LEU A 111 8.10 -14.64 4.18
N ASN A 112 9.10 -13.78 3.95
CA ASN A 112 10.28 -14.11 3.18
C ASN A 112 11.54 -13.67 3.94
N GLN A 113 12.52 -14.58 4.06
CA GLN A 113 13.80 -14.31 4.72
C GLN A 113 14.47 -13.05 4.16
N THR A 114 14.41 -12.83 2.84
CA THR A 114 15.01 -11.63 2.22
C THR A 114 14.38 -10.34 2.71
N ASN A 115 13.06 -10.30 2.96
CA ASN A 115 12.40 -9.11 3.50
C ASN A 115 12.77 -8.89 4.97
N LEU A 116 12.87 -9.97 5.73
CA LEU A 116 13.29 -9.91 7.12
C LEU A 116 14.73 -9.38 7.25
N ASP A 117 15.65 -9.86 6.41
CA ASP A 117 17.04 -9.40 6.40
C ASP A 117 17.12 -7.92 6.03
N LYS A 118 16.33 -7.47 5.05
CA LYS A 118 16.22 -6.03 4.69
C LYS A 118 15.70 -5.19 5.85
N LEU A 119 14.67 -5.68 6.56
CA LEU A 119 14.12 -5.00 7.73
C LEU A 119 15.17 -4.88 8.84
N LYS A 120 15.87 -5.97 9.18
CA LYS A 120 16.95 -5.96 10.18
C LYS A 120 18.06 -4.98 9.82
N ASN A 121 18.48 -4.98 8.56
CA ASN A 121 19.49 -4.05 8.07
C ASN A 121 19.02 -2.59 8.19
N LEU A 122 17.77 -2.29 7.83
CA LEU A 122 17.20 -0.95 7.97
C LEU A 122 17.14 -0.51 9.43
N VAL A 123 16.66 -1.39 10.31
CA VAL A 123 16.57 -1.18 11.76
C VAL A 123 17.94 -0.84 12.35
N ALA A 124 18.97 -1.63 12.02
CA ALA A 124 20.33 -1.40 12.49
C ALA A 124 20.94 -0.12 11.90
N MET A 125 20.74 0.13 10.60
CA MET A 125 21.34 1.28 9.90
C MET A 125 20.78 2.62 10.37
N LYS A 126 19.48 2.68 10.67
CA LYS A 126 18.79 3.92 11.08
C LYS A 126 18.65 4.06 12.60
N GLU A 127 19.12 3.08 13.36
CA GLU A 127 18.97 3.03 14.82
C GLU A 127 17.51 3.21 15.26
N ILE A 128 16.60 2.46 14.62
CA ILE A 128 15.16 2.55 14.85
C ILE A 128 14.84 2.31 16.33
N GLN A 129 14.03 3.20 16.92
CA GLN A 129 13.60 3.16 18.31
C GLN A 129 12.14 2.74 18.46
N GLU A 130 11.30 3.03 17.47
CA GLU A 130 9.89 2.63 17.46
C GLU A 130 9.49 2.00 16.14
N ILE A 131 8.79 0.86 16.22
CA ILE A 131 8.15 0.21 15.09
C ILE A 131 6.64 0.24 15.30
N ILE A 132 5.93 0.81 14.32
CA ILE A 132 4.46 0.88 14.27
C ILE A 132 3.96 -0.10 13.22
N PHE A 133 3.19 -1.11 13.63
CA PHE A 133 2.53 -2.02 12.70
C PHE A 133 1.20 -1.43 12.21
N ALA A 134 1.13 -1.12 10.92
CA ALA A 134 -0.06 -0.64 10.22
C ALA A 134 -0.63 -1.74 9.30
N PHE A 135 -0.90 -2.90 9.89
CA PHE A 135 -1.53 -4.03 9.22
C PHE A 135 -3.05 -4.01 9.40
N THR A 136 -3.76 -4.62 8.45
CA THR A 136 -5.20 -4.81 8.60
C THR A 136 -5.46 -5.76 9.78
N PRO A 137 -6.39 -5.46 10.69
CA PRO A 137 -6.73 -6.37 11.79
C PRO A 137 -7.10 -7.79 11.32
N SER A 138 -6.26 -8.78 11.64
CA SER A 138 -6.53 -10.20 11.36
C SER A 138 -5.68 -11.12 12.25
N ILE A 139 -6.12 -12.37 12.46
CA ILE A 139 -5.36 -13.37 13.23
C ILE A 139 -4.00 -13.63 12.57
N GLN A 140 -3.97 -13.67 11.24
CA GLN A 140 -2.75 -13.88 10.45
C GLN A 140 -1.75 -12.74 10.66
N ASN A 141 -2.23 -11.50 10.68
CA ASN A 141 -1.37 -10.33 10.87
C ASN A 141 -0.92 -10.17 12.32
N ASP A 142 -1.75 -10.50 13.32
CA ASP A 142 -1.33 -10.52 14.71
C ASP A 142 -0.20 -11.56 14.93
N ALA A 143 -0.28 -12.73 14.28
CA ALA A 143 0.82 -13.72 14.31
C ALA A 143 2.09 -13.21 13.62
N LEU A 144 1.95 -12.46 12.51
CA LEU A 144 3.07 -11.86 11.79
C LEU A 144 3.76 -10.78 12.64
N ILE A 145 3.00 -9.95 13.35
CA ILE A 145 3.52 -8.94 14.28
C ILE A 145 4.39 -9.62 15.35
N LEU A 146 3.85 -10.63 16.04
CA LEU A 146 4.59 -11.37 17.07
C LEU A 146 5.86 -12.01 16.51
N TYR A 147 5.82 -12.52 15.28
CA TYR A 147 7.00 -13.05 14.61
C TYR A 147 8.05 -11.98 14.35
N ILE A 148 7.67 -10.81 13.81
CA ILE A 148 8.61 -9.71 13.54
C ILE A 148 9.21 -9.19 14.84
N GLU A 149 8.39 -9.03 15.89
CA GLU A 149 8.87 -8.67 17.23
C GLU A 149 9.91 -9.66 17.75
N ASP A 150 9.63 -10.96 17.67
CA ASP A 150 10.57 -12.02 18.06
C ASP A 150 11.90 -11.94 17.30
N GLN A 151 11.84 -11.71 15.99
CA GLN A 151 13.03 -11.59 15.15
C GLN A 151 13.86 -10.33 15.42
N LEU A 152 13.31 -9.34 16.11
CA LEU A 152 13.95 -8.06 16.42
C LEU A 152 14.22 -7.88 17.92
N GLN A 153 14.07 -8.93 18.75
CA GLN A 153 14.29 -8.87 20.21
C GLN A 153 15.71 -8.42 20.61
N GLU A 154 16.70 -8.57 19.73
CA GLU A 154 18.07 -8.10 19.98
C GLU A 154 18.21 -6.57 19.95
N TYR A 155 17.24 -5.87 19.36
CA TYR A 155 17.19 -4.43 19.30
C TYR A 155 16.27 -3.89 20.41
N ALA A 156 16.68 -2.80 21.06
CA ALA A 156 15.88 -2.12 22.07
C ALA A 156 14.78 -1.25 21.41
N ILE A 157 13.82 -1.90 20.76
CA ILE A 157 12.74 -1.24 20.00
C ILE A 157 11.44 -1.27 20.79
N LYS A 158 10.73 -0.15 20.79
CA LYS A 158 9.34 -0.06 21.22
C LYS A 158 8.42 -0.48 20.07
N PHE A 159 7.57 -1.46 20.30
CA PHE A 159 6.58 -1.90 19.31
C PHE A 159 5.20 -1.31 19.63
N SER A 160 4.52 -0.85 18.61
CA SER A 160 3.13 -0.39 18.67
C SER A 160 2.38 -0.83 17.41
N LYS A 161 1.06 -0.80 17.45
CA LYS A 161 0.21 -1.07 16.28
C LYS A 161 -0.89 -0.04 16.17
N ILE A 162 -1.37 0.20 14.96
CA ILE A 162 -2.47 1.15 14.72
C ILE A 162 -3.70 0.75 15.55
N ALA A 163 -4.37 1.74 16.12
CA ALA A 163 -5.51 1.53 16.99
C ALA A 163 -6.68 0.88 16.24
N GLN A 164 -7.40 -0.02 16.92
CA GLN A 164 -8.64 -0.61 16.43
C GLN A 164 -9.81 0.07 17.15
N GLY A 165 -10.71 0.69 16.38
CA GLY A 165 -11.73 1.54 16.98
C GLY A 165 -12.95 1.79 16.10
N VAL A 166 -13.80 2.70 16.57
CA VAL A 166 -15.01 3.13 15.86
C VAL A 166 -14.64 4.27 14.89
N PRO A 167 -14.96 4.14 13.58
CA PRO A 167 -14.69 5.21 12.62
C PRO A 167 -15.46 6.48 12.95
N THR A 168 -14.82 7.64 12.74
CA THR A 168 -15.48 8.94 12.94
C THR A 168 -16.63 9.11 11.94
N GLY A 169 -17.79 9.57 12.43
CA GLY A 169 -18.96 9.82 11.60
C GLY A 169 -19.81 8.59 11.26
N VAL A 170 -19.48 7.40 11.81
CA VAL A 170 -20.28 6.19 11.66
C VAL A 170 -21.10 5.95 12.93
N ASN A 171 -22.42 5.79 12.78
CA ASN A 171 -23.29 5.41 13.91
C ASN A 171 -22.92 4.01 14.43
N LEU A 172 -22.96 3.82 15.76
CA LEU A 172 -22.63 2.54 16.40
C LEU A 172 -23.46 1.35 15.87
N GLU A 173 -24.70 1.58 15.44
CA GLU A 173 -25.56 0.56 14.83
C GLU A 173 -24.99 -0.04 13.53
N ASN A 174 -24.08 0.69 12.87
CA ASN A 174 -23.43 0.32 11.60
C ASN A 174 -22.00 -0.18 11.80
N VAL A 175 -21.55 -0.33 13.05
CA VAL A 175 -20.21 -0.86 13.39
C VAL A 175 -20.35 -2.35 13.70
N ASP A 176 -19.42 -3.17 13.21
CA ASP A 176 -19.43 -4.59 13.49
C ASP A 176 -19.11 -4.89 14.97
N THR A 177 -19.60 -6.02 15.45
CA THR A 177 -19.51 -6.40 16.87
C THR A 177 -18.08 -6.62 17.34
N LEU A 178 -17.16 -7.02 16.44
CA LEU A 178 -15.76 -7.24 16.79
C LEU A 178 -15.04 -5.91 17.01
N SER A 179 -15.21 -4.95 16.10
CA SER A 179 -14.68 -3.59 16.22
C SER A 179 -15.23 -2.88 17.47
N LEU A 180 -16.54 -3.00 17.74
CA LEU A 180 -17.15 -2.44 18.97
C LEU A 180 -16.57 -3.05 20.24
N SER A 181 -16.47 -4.39 20.29
CA SER A 181 -15.89 -5.11 21.44
C SER A 181 -14.46 -4.64 21.71
N LYS A 182 -13.66 -4.50 20.65
CA LYS A 182 -12.28 -4.04 20.74
C LYS A 182 -12.18 -2.59 21.21
N ALA A 183 -12.98 -1.69 20.64
CA ALA A 183 -13.02 -0.28 21.03
C ALA A 183 -13.38 -0.09 22.52
N ILE A 184 -14.30 -0.90 23.06
CA ILE A 184 -14.66 -0.86 24.48
C ILE A 184 -13.53 -1.39 25.38
N ALA A 185 -12.86 -2.47 24.94
CA ALA A 185 -11.74 -3.07 25.66
C ALA A 185 -10.55 -2.10 25.74
N GLU A 186 -10.27 -1.37 24.67
CA GLU A 186 -9.14 -0.44 24.52
C GLU A 186 -9.54 1.03 24.78
N ARG A 187 -10.63 1.27 25.53
CA ARG A 187 -11.08 2.62 25.87
C ARG A 187 -9.96 3.43 26.53
N VAL A 188 -9.88 4.71 26.18
CA VAL A 188 -8.92 5.66 26.75
C VAL A 188 -9.55 6.47 27.88
N GLU A 189 -8.76 6.85 28.88
CA GLU A 189 -9.16 7.84 29.89
C GLU A 189 -9.10 9.25 29.30
N ILE A 190 -9.93 10.17 29.82
CA ILE A 190 -10.03 11.57 29.40
C ILE A 190 -9.45 12.46 30.50
#